data_AF-A0A522FR36-F1
#
_entry.id   AF-A0A522FR36-F1
#
_cell.length_a   1.000
_cell.length_b   1.000
_cell.length_c   1.000
_cell.angle_alpha   90.00
_cell.angle_beta   90.00
_cell.angle_gamma   90.00
#
_symmetry.space_group_name_H-M   'P 1'
#
loop_
_entity.id
_entity.type
_entity.pdbx_description
1 polymer ?
#
loop_
_entity_poly.entity_id
_entity_poly.type
_entity_poly.pdbx_seq_one_letter_code
_entity_poly.pdbx_strand_id
1 'polypeptide(L)' 'MNTAIQYIINEKGSKAAVIVPFSKWEKLNSDYVKLQNKLALMTGIKVGIAEIKASKRNGKKLQTLSGFLNENNS' A
#
# COMPACT_ATOMS: atom_id res chain seq x y z
N MET A 1 -31.05 -3.16 3.18
CA MET A 1 -31.12 -4.52 3.75
C MET A 1 -29.79 -4.82 4.42
N ASN A 2 -29.80 -5.17 5.72
CA ASN A 2 -28.59 -5.49 6.48
C ASN A 2 -28.29 -6.98 6.31
N THR A 3 -27.60 -7.35 5.23
CA THR A 3 -27.18 -8.74 5.00
C THR A 3 -26.08 -9.12 6.00
N ALA A 4 -26.39 -10.06 6.89
CA ALA A 4 -25.46 -10.60 7.87
C ALA A 4 -24.29 -11.31 7.18
N ILE A 5 -23.10 -11.25 7.78
CA ILE A 5 -21.90 -11.95 7.30
C ILE A 5 -22.17 -13.46 7.41
N GLN A 6 -22.04 -14.20 6.31
CA GLN A 6 -22.22 -15.65 6.29
C GLN A 6 -20.89 -16.35 6.01
N TYR A 7 -20.63 -17.47 6.69
CA TYR A 7 -19.44 -18.28 6.49
C TYR A 7 -19.83 -19.53 5.71
N ILE A 8 -19.13 -19.79 4.60
CA ILE A 8 -19.24 -21.04 3.85
C ILE A 8 -18.22 -22.01 4.46
N ILE A 9 -18.69 -23.18 4.88
CA ILE A 9 -17.88 -24.23 5.49
C ILE A 9 -17.60 -25.29 4.40
N ASN A 10 -16.35 -25.74 4.29
CA ASN A 10 -15.99 -26.83 3.37
C ASN A 10 -16.41 -28.20 3.92
N GLU A 11 -16.30 -29.23 3.08
CA GLU A 11 -16.65 -30.63 3.43
C GLU A 11 -15.90 -31.17 4.67
N LYS A 12 -14.78 -30.53 5.06
CA LYS A 12 -13.98 -30.86 6.24
C LYS A 12 -14.37 -30.06 7.49
N GLY A 13 -15.47 -29.31 7.46
CA GLY A 13 -15.95 -28.52 8.60
C GLY A 13 -15.18 -27.21 8.85
N SER A 14 -14.25 -26.84 7.96
CA SER A 14 -13.46 -25.61 8.09
C SER A 14 -14.08 -24.45 7.29
N LYS A 15 -14.04 -23.23 7.87
CA LYS A 15 -14.53 -22.01 7.20
C LYS A 15 -13.67 -21.73 5.96
N ALA A 16 -14.26 -21.83 4.77
CA ALA A 16 -13.55 -21.74 3.49
C ALA A 16 -13.80 -20.42 2.76
N ALA A 17 -14.96 -19.79 2.95
CA ALA A 17 -15.25 -18.49 2.35
C ALA A 17 -16.21 -17.67 3.24
N VAL A 18 -16.28 -16.37 2.99
CA VAL A 18 -17.15 -15.43 3.71
C VAL A 18 -17.96 -14.63 2.70
N ILE A 19 -19.28 -14.67 2.84
CA ILE A 19 -20.19 -13.83 2.08
C ILE A 19 -20.35 -12.52 2.85
N VAL A 20 -19.99 -11.42 2.20
CA VAL A 20 -20.12 -10.07 2.72
C VAL A 20 -20.97 -9.23 1.76
N PRO A 21 -21.70 -8.21 2.25
CA PRO A 21 -22.38 -7.26 1.38
C PRO A 21 -21.38 -6.57 0.45
N PHE A 22 -21.71 -6.50 -0.85
CA PHE A 22 -20.82 -5.92 -1.86
C PHE A 22 -20.36 -4.50 -1.51
N SER A 23 -21.27 -3.65 -1.03
CA SER A 23 -20.94 -2.27 -0.63
C SER A 23 -19.92 -2.19 0.51
N LYS A 24 -19.92 -3.16 1.43
CA LYS A 24 -18.90 -3.23 2.50
C LYS A 24 -17.56 -3.69 1.95
N TRP A 25 -17.57 -4.65 1.03
CA TRP A 25 -16.37 -5.15 0.36
C TRP A 25 -15.69 -4.05 -0.47
N GLU A 26 -16.47 -3.33 -1.26
CA GLU A 26 -15.99 -2.21 -2.08
C GLU A 26 -15.38 -1.11 -1.22
N LYS A 27 -16.07 -0.71 -0.14
CA LYS A 27 -15.52 0.28 0.81
C LYS A 27 -14.22 -0.19 1.44
N LEU A 28 -14.16 -1.45 1.89
CA LEU A 28 -12.95 -2.02 2.49
C LEU A 28 -11.76 -1.97 1.52
N ASN A 29 -11.98 -2.35 0.26
CA ASN A 29 -10.93 -2.30 -0.76
C ASN A 29 -10.50 -0.87 -1.07
N SER A 30 -11.44 0.07 -1.18
CA SER A 30 -11.13 1.49 -1.39
C SER A 30 -10.26 2.05 -0.25
N ASP A 31 -10.63 1.75 1.00
CA ASP A 31 -9.89 2.19 2.18
C ASP A 31 -8.52 1.52 2.27
N TYR A 32 -8.43 0.23 1.91
CA TYR A 32 -7.17 -0.51 1.83
C TYR A 32 -6.21 0.10 0.81
N VAL A 33 -6.67 0.41 -0.41
CA VAL A 33 -5.85 1.05 -1.44
C VAL A 33 -5.35 2.41 -0.97
N LYS A 34 -6.20 3.24 -0.36
CA LYS A 34 -5.79 4.53 0.21
C LYS A 34 -4.72 4.37 1.29
N LEU A 35 -4.87 3.37 2.16
CA LEU A 35 -3.91 3.09 3.22
C LEU A 35 -2.56 2.66 2.64
N GLN A 36 -2.56 1.76 1.65
CA GLN A 36 -1.34 1.31 0.98
C GLN A 36 -0.62 2.47 0.28
N ASN A 37 -1.35 3.34 -0.42
CA ASN A 37 -0.77 4.52 -1.07
C ASN A 37 -0.15 5.47 -0.05
N LYS A 38 -0.83 5.70 1.09
CA LYS A 38 -0.28 6.52 2.17
C LYS A 38 0.99 5.90 2.76
N LEU A 39 0.99 4.58 2.99
CA LEU A 39 2.14 3.87 3.52
C LEU A 39 3.34 3.94 2.55
N ALA A 40 3.09 3.73 1.26
CA ALA A 40 4.10 3.84 0.21
C ALA A 40 4.72 5.25 0.18
N LEU A 41 3.89 6.30 0.20
CA LEU A 41 4.36 7.68 0.22
C LEU A 41 5.20 7.99 1.47
N MET A 42 4.70 7.64 2.67
CA MET A 42 5.43 7.89 3.91
C MET A 42 6.75 7.12 3.98
N THR A 43 6.77 5.89 3.45
CA THR A 43 7.98 5.08 3.37
C THR A 43 8.97 5.68 2.39
N GLY A 44 8.51 6.12 1.21
CA GLY A 44 9.34 6.83 0.24
C GLY A 44 9.97 8.11 0.82
N ILE A 45 9.19 8.92 1.53
CA ILE A 45 9.69 10.12 2.21
C ILE A 45 10.75 9.75 3.26
N LYS A 46 10.50 8.73 4.08
CA LYS A 46 11.46 8.27 5.10
C LYS A 46 12.77 7.80 4.47
N VAL A 47 12.70 7.05 3.36
CA VAL A 47 13.87 6.60 2.61
C VAL A 47 14.64 7.80 2.04
N GLY A 48 13.95 8.75 1.40
CA GLY A 48 14.57 9.95 0.86
C GLY A 48 15.28 10.79 1.93
N ILE A 49 14.67 10.95 3.12
CA ILE A 49 15.32 11.64 4.25
C ILE A 49 16.57 10.89 4.73
N ALA A 50 16.52 9.55 4.77
CA ALA A 50 17.68 8.74 5.15
C ALA A 50 18.82 8.86 4.12
N GLU A 51 18.49 8.89 2.84
CA GLU A 51 19.44 9.07 1.74
C GLU A 51 20.11 10.45 1.79
N ILE A 52 19.35 11.52 2.07
CA ILE A 52 19.90 12.87 2.26
C ILE A 52 20.90 12.87 3.42
N LYS A 53 20.55 12.26 4.56
CA LYS A 53 21.44 12.17 5.72
C LYS A 53 22.71 11.37 5.40
N ALA A 54 22.60 10.25 4.69
CA ALA A 54 23.73 9.42 4.30
C ALA A 54 24.66 10.14 3.31
N SER A 55 24.09 10.81 2.31
CA SER A 55 24.84 11.56 1.30
C SER A 55 25.55 12.77 1.88
N LYS A 56 24.92 13.48 2.83
CA LYS A 56 25.56 14.57 3.58
C LYS A 56 26.75 14.07 4.40
N ARG A 57 26.67 12.87 4.99
CA ARG A 57 27.77 12.26 5.77
C ARG A 57 28.92 11.80 4.89
N ASN A 58 28.63 11.30 3.68
CA ASN A 58 29.60 10.68 2.78
C ASN A 58 30.08 11.60 1.65
N GLY A 59 29.65 12.87 1.61
CA GLY A 59 30.05 13.85 0.59
C GLY A 59 29.59 13.54 -0.83
N LYS A 60 28.64 12.61 -1.02
CA LYS A 60 28.13 12.23 -2.34
C LYS A 60 27.05 13.22 -2.81
N LYS A 61 27.11 13.63 -4.08
CA LYS A 61 26.05 14.43 -4.73
C LYS A 61 24.77 13.60 -4.80
N LEU A 62 23.70 14.13 -4.22
CA LEU A 62 22.35 13.59 -4.41
C LEU A 62 21.91 13.83 -5.87
N GLN A 63 21.20 12.86 -6.44
CA GLN A 63 20.55 13.01 -7.73
C GLN A 63 19.49 14.11 -7.65
N THR A 64 19.37 14.94 -8.68
CA THR A 64 18.32 15.95 -8.73
C THR A 64 16.96 15.28 -8.98
N LEU A 65 15.88 15.88 -8.49
CA LEU A 65 14.51 15.39 -8.73
C LEU A 65 14.22 15.24 -10.24
N SER A 66 14.75 16.14 -11.06
CA SER A 66 14.70 16.07 -12.52
C SER A 66 15.46 14.89 -13.12
N GLY A 67 16.61 14.50 -12.53
CA GLY A 67 17.34 13.30 -12.93
C GLY A 67 16.54 12.03 -12.64
N PHE A 68 15.91 11.95 -11.47
CA PHE A 68 15.11 10.79 -11.06
C PHE A 68 13.84 10.61 -11.91
N LEU A 69 13.15 11.71 -12.24
CA LEU A 69 11.93 11.67 -13.05
C LEU A 69 12.18 11.27 -14.51
N ASN A 70 13.38 11.52 -15.04
CA ASN A 70 13.74 11.13 -16.40
C ASN A 70 14.16 9.65 -16.50
N GLU A 71 14.60 9.01 -15.42
CA GLU A 71 15.00 7.59 -15.41
C GLU A 71 13.82 6.62 -15.50
N ASN A 72 12.63 7.00 -15.01
CA ASN A 72 11.42 6.17 -15.08
C ASN A 72 10.65 6.29 -16.41
N ASN A 73 11.15 7.09 -17.37
CA ASN A 73 10.53 7.31 -18.68
C ASN A 73 11.32 6.65 -19.84
N SER A 74 12.17 5.65 -19.55
CA SER A 74 12.86 4.83 -20.55
C SER A 74 12.37 3.40 -20.56
#